data_AF-A0A127PCL1-F1
#
_entry.id   AF-A0A127PCL1-F1
#
_cell.length_a   1.000
_cell.length_b   1.000
_cell.length_c   1.000
_cell.angle_alpha   90.00
_cell.angle_beta   90.00
_cell.angle_gamma   90.00
#
_symmetry.space_group_name_H-M   'P 1'
#
loop_
_entity.id
_entity.type
_entity.pdbx_description
1 polymer ?
#
loop_
_entity_poly.entity_id
_entity_poly.type
_entity_poly.pdbx_seq_one_letter_code
_entity_poly.pdbx_strand_id
1 'polypeptide(L)'
;MRYYESQGLILSQRLANGYRDYPLQTVEIVRQIKDLIECGFSTRQIGTFLQSSGSENFDPKQGAADLAPHIEKLHELDGLIDVLTERRRRLSERIALFGSRTVASVK
;
A
#
# COMPACT_ATOMS: atom_id res chain seq x y z
N MET A 1 -10.50 -5.56 -10.68
CA MET A 1 -10.08 -5.79 -12.09
C MET A 1 -10.07 -4.53 -12.93
N ARG A 2 -11.21 -3.92 -13.28
CA ARG A 2 -11.26 -2.76 -14.20
C ARG A 2 -10.33 -1.59 -13.84
N TYR A 3 -10.22 -1.28 -12.55
CA TYR A 3 -9.31 -0.25 -12.07
C TYR A 3 -7.84 -0.61 -12.36
N TYR A 4 -7.38 -1.80 -11.97
CA TYR A 4 -6.02 -2.26 -12.24
C TYR A 4 -5.70 -2.33 -13.75
N GLU A 5 -6.68 -2.74 -14.56
CA GLU A 5 -6.56 -2.73 -16.02
C GLU A 5 -6.37 -1.31 -16.57
N SER A 6 -7.14 -0.33 -16.07
CA SER A 6 -6.98 1.08 -16.47
C SER A 6 -5.65 1.69 -16.03
N GLN A 7 -5.02 1.12 -14.99
CA GLN A 7 -3.69 1.53 -14.52
C GLN A 7 -2.56 0.75 -15.20
N GLY A 8 -2.88 -0.11 -16.18
CA GLY A 8 -1.90 -0.94 -16.90
C GLY A 8 -1.30 -2.07 -16.06
N LEU A 9 -1.86 -2.36 -14.89
CA LEU A 9 -1.32 -3.37 -13.96
C LEU A 9 -1.74 -4.80 -14.31
N ILE A 10 -2.85 -4.96 -15.02
CA ILE A 10 -3.33 -6.25 -15.53
C ILE A 10 -3.82 -6.07 -16.96
N LEU A 11 -3.72 -7.13 -17.76
CA LEU A 11 -4.23 -7.17 -19.12
C LEU A 11 -5.45 -8.10 -19.20
N SER A 12 -6.41 -7.72 -20.04
CA SER A 12 -7.52 -8.59 -20.41
C SER A 12 -7.44 -8.93 -21.90
N GLN A 13 -7.93 -10.12 -22.25
CA GLN A 13 -8.18 -10.49 -23.63
C GLN A 13 -9.66 -10.24 -23.95
N ARG A 14 -9.96 -9.81 -25.17
CA ARG A 14 -11.35 -9.72 -25.62
C ARG A 14 -11.75 -11.02 -26.30
N LEU A 15 -12.81 -11.63 -25.79
CA LEU A 15 -13.46 -12.76 -26.43
C LEU A 15 -14.35 -12.28 -27.59
N ALA A 16 -14.66 -13.18 -28.52
CA ALA A 16 -15.50 -12.88 -29.69
C ALA A 16 -16.91 -12.38 -29.32
N ASN A 17 -17.39 -12.69 -28.12
CA ASN A 17 -18.66 -12.22 -27.55
C ASN A 17 -18.55 -10.83 -26.87
N GLY A 18 -17.39 -10.17 -26.94
CA GLY A 18 -17.14 -8.85 -26.35
C GLY A 18 -16.81 -8.85 -24.84
N TYR A 19 -16.80 -10.02 -24.19
CA TYR A 19 -16.43 -10.13 -22.77
C TYR A 19 -14.92 -10.03 -22.59
N ARG A 20 -14.51 -9.55 -21.40
CA ARG A 20 -13.12 -9.57 -20.96
C ARG A 20 -12.81 -10.92 -20.34
N ASP A 21 -11.78 -11.57 -20.87
CA ASP A 21 -11.17 -12.75 -20.30
C ASP A 21 -9.87 -12.35 -19.60
N TYR A 22 -9.68 -12.87 -18.39
CA TYR A 22 -8.48 -12.65 -17.60
C TYR A 22 -7.81 -14.01 -17.41
N PRO A 23 -6.58 -14.19 -17.92
CA PRO A 23 -5.84 -15.42 -17.73
C PRO A 23 -5.69 -15.79 -16.24
N LEU A 24 -5.59 -17.08 -15.92
CA LEU A 24 -5.43 -17.53 -14.53
C LEU A 24 -4.23 -16.89 -13.82
N GLN A 25 -3.17 -16.55 -14.57
CA GLN A 25 -1.98 -15.84 -14.07
C GLN A 25 -2.33 -14.46 -13.49
N THR A 26 -3.40 -13.81 -13.97
CA THR A 26 -3.88 -12.52 -13.44
C THR A 26 -4.25 -12.62 -11.95
N VAL A 27 -4.66 -13.79 -11.45
CA VAL A 27 -4.97 -13.97 -10.03
C VAL A 27 -3.73 -13.75 -9.16
N GLU A 28 -2.59 -14.33 -9.54
CA GLU A 28 -1.33 -14.18 -8.81
C GLU A 28 -0.82 -12.73 -8.86
N ILE A 29 -0.93 -12.09 -10.02
CA ILE A 29 -0.60 -10.67 -10.21
C ILE A 29 -1.44 -9.80 -9.27
N VAL A 30 -2.75 -10.03 -9.21
CA VAL A 30 -3.66 -9.25 -8.37
C VAL A 30 -3.41 -9.49 -6.88
N ARG A 31 -3.02 -10.71 -6.48
CA ARG A 31 -2.64 -10.98 -5.08
C ARG A 31 -1.43 -10.13 -4.70
N GLN A 32 -0.38 -10.11 -5.51
CA GLN A 32 0.80 -9.30 -5.23
C GLN A 32 0.52 -7.79 -5.23
N ILE A 33 -0.30 -7.30 -6.17
CA ILE A 33 -0.72 -5.89 -6.16
C ILE A 33 -1.42 -5.56 -4.84
N LYS A 34 -2.27 -6.45 -4.33
CA LYS A 34 -2.92 -6.25 -3.02
C LYS A 34 -1.91 -6.24 -1.88
N ASP A 35 -0.98 -7.18 -1.85
CA ASP A 35 0.04 -7.25 -0.80
C ASP A 35 0.88 -5.96 -0.76
N LEU A 36 1.26 -5.42 -1.92
CA LEU A 36 1.96 -4.13 -2.01
C LEU A 36 1.09 -2.95 -1.54
N ILE A 37 -0.19 -2.93 -1.91
CA ILE A 37 -1.12 -1.91 -1.42
C ILE A 37 -1.26 -1.98 0.11
N GLU A 38 -1.30 -3.17 0.69
CA GLU A 38 -1.35 -3.38 2.14
C GLU A 38 -0.07 -2.93 2.83
N CYS A 39 1.09 -3.03 2.17
CA CYS A 39 2.35 -2.43 2.59
C CYS A 39 2.41 -0.89 2.39
N GLY A 40 1.35 -0.28 1.88
CA GLY A 40 1.22 1.18 1.74
C GLY A 40 1.62 1.74 0.38
N PHE A 41 1.90 0.89 -0.63
CA PHE A 41 2.19 1.36 -1.99
C PHE A 41 0.93 1.83 -2.72
N SER A 42 1.07 2.87 -3.53
CA SER A 42 0.04 3.28 -4.48
C SER A 42 0.11 2.46 -5.77
N THR A 43 -1.02 2.35 -6.49
CA THR A 43 -1.06 1.72 -7.82
C THR A 43 -0.12 2.37 -8.83
N ARG A 44 0.16 3.67 -8.68
CA ARG A 44 1.13 4.38 -9.49
C ARG A 44 2.56 3.89 -9.22
N GLN A 45 2.95 3.76 -7.95
CA GLN A 45 4.27 3.23 -7.58
C GLN A 45 4.43 1.79 -8.08
N ILE A 46 3.40 0.97 -7.89
CA ILE A 46 3.38 -0.41 -8.37
C ILE A 46 3.56 -0.44 -9.89
N GLY A 47 2.87 0.43 -10.64
CA GLY A 47 3.03 0.55 -12.09
C GLY A 47 4.46 0.90 -12.53
N THR A 48 5.14 1.78 -11.79
CA THR A 48 6.55 2.14 -12.07
C THR A 48 7.48 0.95 -11.90
N PHE A 49 7.29 0.12 -10.87
CA PHE A 49 8.12 -1.08 -10.63
C PHE A 49 8.02 -2.08 -11.79
N LEU A 50 6.86 -2.13 -12.44
CA LEU A 50 6.64 -3.02 -13.59
C LEU A 50 7.34 -2.50 -14.83
N GLN A 51 7.27 -1.20 -15.09
CA GLN A 51 7.96 -0.59 -16.22
C GLN A 51 9.48 -0.69 -16.09
N SER A 52 10.04 -0.54 -14.88
CA SER A 52 11.48 -0.65 -14.66
C SER A 52 12.02 -2.08 -14.81
N SER A 53 11.19 -3.09 -14.56
CA SER A 53 11.56 -4.50 -14.79
C SER A 53 11.67 -4.89 -16.27
N GLY A 54 11.29 -4.00 -17.20
CA GLY A 54 11.36 -4.25 -18.65
C GLY A 54 10.40 -5.34 -19.14
N SER A 55 9.47 -5.77 -18.29
CA SER A 55 8.53 -6.84 -18.60
C SER A 55 7.24 -6.27 -19.19
N GLU A 56 6.82 -6.79 -20.36
CA GLU A 56 5.50 -6.47 -20.94
C GLU A 56 4.34 -7.08 -20.13
N ASN A 57 4.66 -7.97 -19.19
CA ASN A 57 3.74 -8.61 -18.26
C ASN A 57 4.34 -8.59 -16.86
N PHE A 58 3.52 -8.29 -15.84
CA PHE A 58 3.89 -8.42 -14.43
C PHE A 58 4.45 -9.84 -14.18
N ASP A 59 5.78 -9.96 -14.07
CA ASP A 59 6.41 -11.19 -13.57
C ASP A 59 6.49 -11.07 -12.04
N PRO A 60 5.71 -11.88 -11.31
CA PRO A 60 5.67 -11.86 -9.85
C PRO A 60 7.02 -12.10 -9.17
N LYS A 61 8.03 -12.58 -9.91
CA LYS A 61 9.39 -12.79 -9.40
C LYS A 61 10.32 -11.58 -9.62
N GLN A 62 9.98 -10.68 -10.55
CA GLN A 62 10.85 -9.56 -10.93
C GLN A 62 10.53 -8.28 -10.14
N GLY A 63 9.30 -8.10 -9.68
CA GLY A 63 8.93 -6.98 -8.79
C GLY A 63 9.70 -6.98 -7.47
N ALA A 64 10.26 -8.12 -7.05
CA ALA A 64 11.11 -8.26 -5.87
C ALA A 64 12.60 -7.97 -6.12
N ALA A 65 13.02 -7.73 -7.37
CA ALA A 65 14.43 -7.54 -7.71
C ALA A 65 14.97 -6.15 -7.33
N ASP A 66 14.10 -5.13 -7.32
CA ASP A 66 14.46 -3.78 -6.90
C ASP A 66 14.00 -3.51 -5.47
N LEU A 67 14.92 -3.65 -4.52
CA LEU A 67 14.65 -3.46 -3.08
C LEU A 67 14.60 -1.98 -2.67
N ALA A 68 15.14 -1.06 -3.48
CA ALA A 68 15.23 0.35 -3.13
C ALA A 68 13.88 1.00 -2.78
N PRO A 69 12.80 0.85 -3.59
CA PRO A 69 11.50 1.42 -3.25
C PRO A 69 10.88 0.80 -1.99
N HIS A 70 11.21 -0.44 -1.66
CA HIS A 70 10.76 -1.09 -0.43
C HIS A 70 11.42 -0.51 0.81
N ILE A 71 12.73 -0.25 0.74
CA ILE A 71 13.49 0.37 1.83
C ILE A 71 13.02 1.82 2.03
N GLU A 72 12.84 2.58 0.96
CA GLU A 72 12.30 3.94 1.04
C GLU A 72 10.91 3.94 1.68
N LYS A 73 10.04 3.01 1.27
CA LYS A 73 8.70 2.90 1.84
C LYS A 73 8.71 2.55 3.33
N LEU A 74 9.63 1.68 3.75
CA LEU A 74 9.82 1.35 5.15
C LEU A 74 10.21 2.60 5.96
N HIS A 75 11.16 3.39 5.47
CA HIS A 75 11.55 4.65 6.11
C HIS A 75 10.41 5.67 6.20
N GLU A 76 9.56 5.78 5.18
CA GLU A 76 8.35 6.62 5.24
C GLU A 76 7.41 6.18 6.36
N LEU A 77 7.19 4.86 6.50
CA LEU A 77 6.31 4.30 7.52
C LEU A 77 6.89 4.49 8.92
N ASP A 78 8.19 4.28 9.10
CA ASP A 78 8.87 4.53 10.38
C ASP A 78 8.73 5.99 10.81
N GLY A 79 8.95 6.93 9.90
CA GLY A 79 8.74 8.36 10.18
C GLY A 79 7.28 8.70 10.54
N LEU A 80 6.31 8.05 9.90
CA LEU A 80 4.90 8.20 10.25
C LEU A 80 4.60 7.64 11.64
N ILE A 81 5.16 6.48 11.98
CA ILE A 81 5.03 5.85 13.30
C ILE A 81 5.57 6.79 14.38
N ASP A 82 6.73 7.39 14.18
CA ASP A 82 7.33 8.33 15.13
C ASP A 82 6.41 9.53 15.38
N VAL A 83 5.92 10.15 14.31
CA VAL A 83 4.99 11.29 14.40
C VAL A 83 3.71 10.92 15.12
N LEU A 84 3.12 9.77 14.80
CA LEU A 84 1.88 9.31 15.43
C LEU A 84 2.08 8.93 16.89
N THR A 85 3.23 8.33 17.23
CA THR A 85 3.60 7.97 18.59
C THR A 85 3.75 9.23 19.46
N GLU A 86 4.41 10.26 18.93
CA GLU A 86 4.56 11.54 19.65
C GLU A 86 3.22 12.26 19.82
N ARG A 87 2.35 12.25 18.80
CA ARG A 87 0.99 12.79 18.93
C ARG A 87 0.18 12.04 19.98
N ARG A 88 0.26 10.69 20.00
CA ARG A 88 -0.39 9.85 21.01
C ARG A 88 0.11 10.19 22.41
N ARG A 89 1.43 10.31 22.60
CA ARG A 89 2.04 10.66 23.90
C ARG A 89 1.49 12.00 24.42
N ARG A 90 1.53 13.05 23.59
CA ARG A 90 1.01 14.39 23.96
C ARG A 90 -0.48 14.37 24.30
N LEU A 91 -1.28 13.60 23.55
CA LEU A 91 -2.71 13.48 23.84
C LEU A 91 -2.96 12.75 25.18
N SER A 92 -2.24 11.66 25.43
CA SER A 92 -2.31 10.91 26.69
C SER A 92 -1.91 11.79 27.89
N GLU A 93 -0.86 12.60 27.78
CA GLU A 93 -0.45 13.54 28.82
C GLU A 93 -1.52 14.58 29.11
N ARG A 94 -2.13 15.17 28.07
CA ARG A 94 -3.25 16.09 28.23
C ARG A 94 -4.43 15.43 28.96
N ILE A 95 -4.79 14.20 28.58
CA ILE A 95 -5.87 13.45 29.24
C ILE A 95 -5.54 13.21 30.72
N ALA A 96 -4.32 12.81 31.05
CA ALA A 96 -3.89 12.60 32.44
C ALA A 96 -3.96 13.88 33.29
N LEU A 97 -3.54 15.02 32.71
CA LEU A 97 -3.63 16.34 33.37
C LEU A 97 -5.08 16.79 33.61
N PHE A 98 -5.99 16.50 32.69
CA PHE A 98 -7.42 16.75 32.91
C PHE A 98 -8.00 15.81 33.96
N GLY A 99 -7.65 14.52 33.90
CA GLY A 99 -8.07 13.53 34.89
C GLY A 99 -7.65 13.90 36.31
N SER A 100 -6.43 14.40 36.52
CA SER A 100 -5.95 14.82 37.84
C SER A 100 -6.60 16.12 38.35
N ARG A 101 -6.94 17.07 37.47
CA ARG A 101 -7.68 18.30 37.87
C ARG A 101 -9.12 18.02 38.27
N THR A 102 -9.79 17.05 37.64
CA THR A 102 -11.17 16.70 38.00
C THR A 102 -11.25 16.08 39.40
N VAL A 103 -10.24 15.32 39.83
CA VAL A 103 -10.18 14.74 41.18
C VAL A 103 -9.84 15.80 42.25
N ALA A 104 -9.06 16.83 41.90
CA ALA A 104 -8.66 17.90 42.81
C ALA A 104 -9.76 18.94 43.10
N SER A 105 -10.78 19.07 42.24
CA SER A 105 -11.86 20.05 42.38
C SER A 105 -13.11 19.53 43.11
N VAL A 106 -13.10 18.27 43.59
CA VAL A 106 -14.24 17.61 44.28
C VAL A 106 -13.93 17.37 45.78
N LYS A 107 -12.92 18.04 46.34
CA LYS A 107 -12.66 18.13 47.79
C LYS A 107 -12.71 19.58 48.22
#